data_AF-A0A2V7ADM2-F1
#
_entry.id   AF-A0A2V7ADM2-F1
#
_cell.length_a   1.000
_cell.length_b   1.000
_cell.length_c   1.000
_cell.angle_alpha   90.00
_cell.angle_beta   90.00
_cell.angle_gamma   90.00
#
_symmetry.space_group_name_H-M   'P 1'
#
loop_
_entity.id
_entity.type
_entity.pdbx_description
1 polymer ?
#
loop_
_entity_poly.entity_id
_entity_poly.type
_entity_poly.pdbx_seq_one_letter_code
_entity_poly.pdbx_strand_id
1 'polypeptide(L)' 'MPQPQLVQVALDAQGHNAIGVDRDGGVWRGRIQRDRSGEEFIVWKHMRSEFPADTPTEGEPPR' A
#
# COMPACT_ATOMS: atom_id res chain seq x y z
N MET A 1 1.77 0.84 -14.74
CA MET A 1 1.98 1.51 -13.44
C MET A 1 3.01 0.71 -12.67
N PRO A 2 3.95 1.33 -11.93
CA PRO A 2 4.94 0.59 -11.15
C PRO A 2 4.24 -0.29 -10.10
N GLN A 3 4.65 -1.55 -10.01
CA GLN A 3 4.16 -2.48 -8.99
C GLN A 3 4.76 -2.07 -7.64
N PRO A 4 3.96 -1.96 -6.57
CA PRO A 4 4.47 -1.56 -5.27
C PRO A 4 5.37 -2.64 -4.67
N GLN A 5 6.47 -2.23 -4.03
CA GLN A 5 7.35 -3.11 -3.27
C GLN A 5 6.80 -3.27 -1.85
N LEU A 6 5.77 -4.11 -1.73
CA LEU A 6 5.10 -4.36 -0.45
C LEU A 6 5.97 -5.23 0.46
N VAL A 7 6.14 -4.81 1.70
CA VAL A 7 6.84 -5.59 2.75
C VAL A 7 5.87 -6.37 3.64
N GLN A 8 4.61 -5.93 3.70
CA GLN A 8 3.56 -6.62 4.43
C GLN A 8 2.26 -6.59 3.64
N VAL A 9 1.55 -7.73 3.63
CA VAL A 9 0.25 -7.87 2.98
C VAL A 9 -0.70 -8.60 3.92
N ALA A 10 -1.90 -8.07 4.07
CA ALA A 10 -3.01 -8.71 4.77
C ALA A 10 -4.18 -8.89 3.80
N LEU A 11 -4.88 -10.01 3.91
CA LEU A 11 -6.10 -10.31 3.15
C LEU A 11 -7.32 -10.11 4.03
N ASP A 12 -8.44 -9.70 3.45
CA ASP A 12 -9.71 -9.75 4.16
C ASP A 12 -10.18 -11.22 4.33
N ALA A 13 -11.05 -11.46 5.31
CA ALA A 13 -11.54 -12.80 5.63
C ALA A 13 -12.32 -13.45 4.47
N GLN A 14 -12.75 -12.65 3.48
CA GLN A 14 -13.50 -13.11 2.31
C GLN A 14 -12.59 -13.36 1.09
N GLY A 15 -11.30 -13.04 1.15
CA GLY A 15 -10.37 -13.19 0.04
C GLY A 15 -10.66 -12.30 -1.17
N HIS A 16 -11.38 -11.19 -0.99
CA HIS A 16 -11.73 -10.26 -2.08
C HIS A 16 -10.83 -9.02 -2.11
N ASN A 17 -10.33 -8.61 -0.95
CA ASN A 17 -9.51 -7.42 -0.80
C ASN A 17 -8.21 -7.75 -0.06
N ALA A 18 -7.21 -6.91 -0.33
CA ALA A 18 -5.93 -6.93 0.37
C ALA A 18 -5.56 -5.52 0.82
N ILE A 19 -4.78 -5.43 1.89
CA ILE A 19 -4.08 -4.21 2.30
C ILE A 19 -2.58 -4.52 2.28
N GLY A 20 -1.82 -3.67 1.61
CA GLY A 20 -0.37 -3.74 1.52
C GLY A 20 0.28 -2.53 2.16
N VAL A 21 1.45 -2.72 2.76
CA VAL A 21 2.32 -1.63 3.24
C VAL A 21 3.67 -1.73 2.55
N ASP A 22 4.20 -0.63 2.03
CA ASP A 22 5.54 -0.55 1.46
C ASP A 22 6.61 -0.16 2.49
N ARG A 23 7.88 -0.12 2.07
CA ARG A 23 9.01 0.22 2.94
C ARG A 23 8.97 1.64 3.51
N ASP A 24 8.29 2.54 2.80
CA ASP A 24 8.18 3.95 3.17
C ASP A 24 6.95 4.21 4.06
N GLY A 25 6.24 3.14 4.45
CA GLY A 25 5.01 3.22 5.24
C GLY A 25 3.78 3.59 4.40
N GLY A 26 3.89 3.61 3.07
CA GLY A 26 2.79 3.85 2.16
C GLY A 26 1.77 2.70 2.22
N VAL A 27 0.49 3.06 2.30
CA VAL A 27 -0.61 2.09 2.38
C VAL A 27 -1.24 1.90 1.00
N TRP A 28 -1.43 0.64 0.62
CA TRP A 28 -1.98 0.23 -0.66
C TRP A 28 -3.23 -0.61 -0.45
N ARG A 29 -4.28 -0.32 -1.21
CA ARG A 29 -5.47 -1.17 -1.28
C ARG A 29 -5.38 -2.08 -2.49
N GLY A 30 -5.41 -3.38 -2.25
CA GLY A 30 -5.44 -4.43 -3.27
C GLY A 30 -6.87 -4.94 -3.48
N ARG A 31 -7.23 -5.18 -4.73
CA ARG A 31 -8.44 -5.94 -5.09
C ARG A 31 -8.00 -7.20 -5.80
N ILE A 32 -8.44 -8.35 -5.29
CA ILE A 32 -8.19 -9.64 -5.92
C ILE A 32 -9.12 -9.75 -7.12
N GLN A 33 -8.53 -10.07 -8.27
CA GLN A 33 -9.23 -10.29 -9.54
C GLN A 33 -8.74 -11.59 -10.14
N ARG A 34 -9.60 -12.17 -10.98
CA ARG A 34 -9.32 -13.42 -11.68
C ARG A 34 -9.30 -13.15 -13.17
N ASP A 35 -8.27 -13.62 -13.85
CA ASP A 35 -8.16 -13.46 -15.29
C ASP A 35 -9.02 -14.52 -16.03
N ARG A 36 -8.90 -14.55 -17.37
CA ARG A 36 -9.61 -15.55 -18.20
C ARG A 36 -9.04 -16.97 -18.09
N SER A 37 -7.81 -17.12 -17.60
CA SER A 37 -7.19 -18.44 -17.36
C SER A 37 -7.58 -19.02 -15.99
N GLY A 38 -8.17 -18.20 -15.13
CA GLY A 38 -8.53 -18.60 -13.77
C GLY A 38 -7.42 -18.31 -12.75
N GLU A 39 -6.36 -17.60 -13.14
CA GLU A 39 -5.30 -17.16 -12.27
C GLU A 39 -5.73 -15.91 -11.49
N GLU A 40 -5.43 -15.89 -10.20
CA GLU A 40 -5.76 -14.78 -9.30
C GLU A 40 -4.58 -13.81 -9.19
N PHE A 41 -4.88 -12.52 -9.32
CA PHE A 41 -3.90 -11.45 -9.20
C PHE A 41 -4.48 -10.26 -8.43
N ILE A 42 -3.60 -9.44 -7.86
CA ILE A 42 -4.01 -8.28 -7.06
C ILE A 42 -3.76 -7.00 -7.84
N VAL A 43 -4.81 -6.21 -8.02
CA VAL A 43 -4.68 -4.85 -8.54
C VAL A 43 -4.55 -3.89 -7.38
N TRP A 44 -3.38 -3.25 -7.30
CA TRP A 44 -3.04 -2.31 -6.23
C TRP A 44 -3.39 -0.87 -6.60
N LYS A 45 -3.93 -0.15 -5.62
CA LYS A 45 -4.16 1.29 -5.68
C LYS A 45 -3.55 1.94 -4.44
N HIS A 46 -2.63 2.87 -4.65
CA HIS A 46 -2.04 3.65 -3.55
C HIS A 46 -3.15 4.43 -2.85
N MET A 47 -3.19 4.34 -1.52
CA MET A 47 -4.08 5.13 -0.71
C MET A 47 -3.34 6.38 -0.22
N ARG A 48 -4.01 7.53 -0.31
CA ARG A 48 -3.51 8.72 0.36
C ARG A 48 -3.72 8.49 1.86
N SER A 49 -2.62 8.34 2.61
CA SER A 49 -2.69 8.25 4.06
C SER A 49 -3.36 9.50 4.64
N GLU A 50 -4.32 9.30 5.54
CA GLU A 50 -4.88 10.39 6.36
C GLU A 50 -3.95 10.76 7.52
N PHE A 51 -2.98 9.89 7.83
CA PHE A 51 -1.88 10.20 8.73
C PHE A 51 -0.81 10.96 7.93
N PRO A 52 -0.46 12.19 8.34
CA PRO A 52 0.63 12.91 7.71
C PRO A 52 1.89 12.06 7.81
N ALA A 53 2.61 11.92 6.69
CA ALA A 53 3.98 11.44 6.76
C ALA A 53 4.71 12.37 7.73
N ASP A 54 5.45 11.82 8.70
CA ASP A 54 6.34 12.61 9.55
C ASP A 54 7.24 13.43 8.62
N THR A 55 6.92 14.70 8.45
CA THR A 55 7.80 15.65 7.79
C THR A 55 9.04 15.70 8.67
N PRO A 56 10.24 15.36 8.17
CA PRO A 56 11.45 15.62 8.93
C PRO A 56 11.41 17.10 9.29
N THR A 57 11.43 17.40 10.59
CA THR A 57 11.48 18.78 11.07
C THR A 57 12.77 19.37 10.53
N GLU A 58 12.66 20.18 9.47
CA GLU A 58 13.78 20.94 8.94
C GLU A 58 14.31 21.82 10.09
N GLY A 59 15.63 21.83 10.23
CA GLY A 59 16.31 22.11 11.48
C GLY A 59 15.89 23.41 12.16
N GLU A 60 15.76 23.33 13.48
CA GLU A 60 15.82 24.47 14.38
C GLU A 60 17.13 25.24 14.10
N PRO A 61 17.10 26.52 13.67
CA PRO A 61 18.33 27.28 13.59
C PRO A 61 18.81 27.61 15.02
N PRO A 62 20.11 27.50 15.31
CA PRO A 62 20.63 27.85 16.63
C PRO A 62 20.43 29.36 16.88
N ARG A 63 20.15 29.67 18.15
CA ARG A 63 19.87 31.01 18.70
C ARG A 63 20.89 32.08 18.34
#